data_AF-A0A530RC27-F1
#
_entry.id   AF-A0A530RC27-F1
#
_cell.length_a   1.000
_cell.length_b   1.000
_cell.length_c   1.000
_cell.angle_alpha   90.00
_cell.angle_beta   90.00
_cell.angle_gamma   90.00
#
_symmetry.space_group_name_H-M   'P 1'
#
loop_
_entity.id
_entity.type
_entity.pdbx_description
1 polymer ?
#
loop_
_entity_poly.entity_id
_entity_poly.type
_entity_poly.pdbx_seq_one_letter_code
_entity_poly.pdbx_strand_id
1 'polypeptide(L)' 'MTEHAPNLKAQKISGGVAADQRHDSAHKHVSGTAVYIDDMPESSGTLHGCLGLSTATHATITSMDLSAVRAAPGVVDVL' A
#
# COMPACT_ATOMS: atom_id res chain seq x y z
N MET A 1 -26.54 -19.99 12.17
CA MET A 1 -25.22 -19.78 12.81
C MET A 1 -24.92 -21.04 13.59
N THR A 2 -23.94 -21.83 13.17
CA THR A 2 -23.61 -23.09 13.84
C THR A 2 -22.77 -22.75 15.07
N GLU A 3 -23.31 -22.99 16.25
CA GLU A 3 -22.55 -22.89 17.49
C GLU A 3 -21.55 -24.04 17.57
N HIS A 4 -20.26 -23.74 17.38
CA HIS A 4 -19.20 -24.68 17.70
C HIS A 4 -18.80 -24.49 19.17
N ALA A 5 -19.28 -25.40 20.03
CA ALA A 5 -18.77 -25.49 21.39
C ALA A 5 -17.27 -25.90 21.35
N PRO A 6 -16.36 -25.15 21.99
CA PRO A 6 -14.94 -25.47 21.95
C PRO A 6 -14.66 -26.79 22.67
N ASN A 7 -14.04 -27.75 21.97
CA ASN A 7 -13.56 -28.99 22.59
C ASN A 7 -12.28 -28.72 23.39
N LEU A 8 -12.42 -28.51 24.69
CA LEU A 8 -11.32 -28.22 25.62
C LEU A 8 -10.28 -29.36 25.75
N LYS A 9 -10.59 -30.56 25.24
CA LYS A 9 -9.68 -31.73 25.22
C LYS A 9 -8.99 -31.93 23.87
N ALA A 10 -9.33 -31.15 22.85
CA ALA A 10 -8.68 -31.23 21.55
C ALA A 10 -7.22 -30.79 21.67
N GLN A 11 -6.33 -31.48 20.96
CA GLN A 11 -4.92 -31.12 20.92
C GLN A 11 -4.76 -29.74 20.28
N LYS A 12 -3.97 -28.86 20.92
CA LYS A 12 -3.75 -27.50 20.43
C LYS A 12 -3.03 -27.55 19.08
N ILE A 13 -3.61 -26.91 18.06
CA ILE A 13 -2.97 -26.77 16.75
C ILE A 13 -1.85 -25.70 16.82
N SER A 14 -0.69 -26.00 16.24
CA SER A 14 0.36 -25.00 16.05
C SER A 14 -0.12 -23.95 15.06
N GLY A 15 0.08 -22.66 15.35
CA GLY A 15 -0.40 -21.56 14.49
C GLY A 15 -1.92 -21.37 14.47
N GLY A 16 -2.64 -21.88 15.48
CA GLY A 16 -4.09 -21.69 15.57
C GLY A 16 -4.52 -20.22 15.69
N VAL A 17 -5.75 -19.93 15.24
CA VAL A 17 -6.38 -18.62 15.42
C VAL A 17 -6.40 -18.25 16.91
N ALA A 18 -6.09 -16.98 17.22
CA ALA A 18 -5.94 -16.45 18.58
C ALA A 18 -4.79 -17.03 19.43
N ALA A 19 -3.87 -17.79 18.82
CA ALA A 19 -2.60 -18.09 19.46
C ALA A 19 -1.65 -16.89 19.36
N ASP A 20 -0.95 -16.57 20.45
CA ASP A 20 0.15 -15.60 20.44
C ASP A 20 1.30 -16.20 19.61
N GLN A 21 1.38 -15.80 18.36
CA GLN A 21 2.43 -16.19 17.42
C GLN A 21 3.15 -14.93 16.96
N ARG A 22 4.47 -14.96 17.08
CA ARG A 22 5.29 -13.86 16.61
C ARG A 22 5.13 -13.72 15.10
N HIS A 23 4.81 -12.51 14.66
CA HIS A 23 4.78 -12.19 13.24
C HIS A 23 6.18 -12.28 12.63
N ASP A 24 6.32 -13.00 11.52
CA ASP A 24 7.61 -13.30 10.88
C ASP A 24 8.44 -12.04 10.61
N SER A 25 7.81 -10.98 10.09
CA SER A 25 8.50 -9.73 9.77
C SER A 25 8.60 -8.72 10.91
N ALA A 26 7.93 -8.94 12.06
CA ALA A 26 7.81 -7.91 13.11
C ALA A 26 9.18 -7.39 13.59
N HIS A 27 10.15 -8.28 13.75
CA HIS A 27 11.50 -7.90 14.16
C HIS A 27 12.21 -7.01 13.15
N LYS A 28 11.95 -7.19 11.84
CA LYS A 28 12.51 -6.33 10.80
C LYS A 28 11.87 -4.95 10.83
N HIS A 29 10.56 -4.88 11.05
CA HIS A 29 9.83 -3.62 11.14
C HIS A 29 10.30 -2.78 12.35
N VAL A 30 10.41 -3.39 13.54
CA VAL A 30 10.78 -2.64 14.76
C VAL A 30 12.26 -2.31 14.87
N SER A 31 13.13 -2.99 14.11
CA SER A 31 14.56 -2.70 14.04
C SER A 31 14.94 -1.78 12.87
N GLY A 32 14.00 -1.43 12.00
CA GLY A 32 14.27 -0.66 10.78
C GLY A 32 15.09 -1.44 9.74
N THR A 33 15.07 -2.77 9.79
CA THR A 33 15.78 -3.64 8.82
C THR A 33 14.87 -4.25 7.77
N ALA A 34 13.58 -3.90 7.80
CA ALA A 34 12.66 -4.22 6.72
C ALA A 34 12.98 -3.34 5.51
N VAL A 35 13.12 -3.96 4.34
CA VAL A 35 13.31 -3.25 3.08
C VAL A 35 11.94 -2.93 2.51
N TYR A 36 11.60 -1.65 2.43
CA TYR A 36 10.42 -1.13 1.77
C TYR A 36 10.75 -0.75 0.32
N ILE A 37 9.72 -0.53 -0.50
CA ILE A 37 9.91 -0.21 -1.93
C ILE A 37 10.75 1.06 -2.12
N ASP A 38 10.58 2.04 -1.22
CA ASP A 38 11.30 3.32 -1.25
C ASP A 38 12.77 3.21 -0.82
N ASP A 39 13.16 2.08 -0.18
CA ASP A 39 14.56 1.79 0.15
C ASP A 39 15.32 1.18 -1.04
N MET A 40 14.60 0.73 -2.08
CA MET A 40 15.19 0.08 -3.23
C MET A 40 15.73 1.13 -4.23
N PRO A 41 16.87 0.89 -4.88
CA PRO A 41 17.38 1.79 -5.88
C PRO A 41 16.45 1.86 -7.09
N GLU A 42 16.18 3.07 -7.56
CA GLU A 42 15.41 3.29 -8.78
C GLU A 42 16.21 2.82 -10.01
N SER A 43 15.49 2.27 -11.00
CA SER A 43 16.11 1.94 -12.29
C SER A 43 16.46 3.21 -13.05
N SER A 44 17.50 3.16 -13.89
CA SER A 44 17.86 4.30 -14.74
C SER A 44 16.69 4.70 -15.64
N GLY A 45 16.34 5.99 -15.63
CA GLY A 45 15.21 6.53 -16.41
C GLY A 45 13.84 6.28 -15.81
N THR A 46 13.75 5.88 -14.53
CA THR A 46 12.48 5.83 -13.79
C THR A 46 11.79 7.19 -13.85
N LEU A 47 10.49 7.19 -14.16
CA LEU A 47 9.64 8.37 -14.15
C LEU A 47 8.74 8.34 -12.91
N HIS A 48 8.55 9.50 -12.28
CA HIS A 48 7.64 9.65 -11.15
C HIS A 48 6.26 10.09 -11.64
N GLY A 49 5.23 9.32 -11.28
CA GLY A 49 3.84 9.66 -11.55
C GLY A 49 3.28 10.59 -10.47
N CYS A 50 2.52 11.60 -10.87
CA CYS A 50 1.78 12.48 -9.96
C CYS A 50 0.31 12.52 -10.36
N LEU A 51 -0.58 12.57 -9.36
CA LEU A 51 -2.02 12.60 -9.58
C LEU A 51 -2.57 14.02 -9.47
N GLY A 52 -3.28 14.48 -10.51
CA GLY A 52 -4.19 15.61 -10.41
C GLY A 52 -5.50 15.15 -9.78
N LEU A 53 -5.83 15.63 -8.58
CA LEU A 53 -7.00 15.16 -7.83
C LEU A 53 -8.16 16.15 -7.94
N SER A 54 -9.38 15.61 -7.98
CA SER A 54 -10.60 16.42 -7.88
C SER A 54 -10.70 17.07 -6.49
N THR A 55 -11.11 18.34 -6.46
CA THR A 55 -11.48 19.04 -5.23
C THR A 55 -12.97 18.92 -4.90
N ALA A 56 -13.77 18.33 -5.81
CA ALA A 56 -15.18 18.04 -5.62
C ALA A 56 -15.40 16.56 -5.29
N THR A 57 -16.35 16.29 -4.40
CA THR A 57 -16.76 14.92 -4.03
C THR A 57 -17.55 14.22 -5.15
N HIS A 58 -18.28 14.99 -5.97
CA HIS A 58 -18.99 14.50 -7.16
C HIS A 58 -19.18 15.62 -8.19
N ALA A 59 -18.77 15.41 -9.44
CA ALA A 59 -18.90 16.38 -10.52
C ALA A 59 -18.77 15.69 -11.90
N THR A 60 -19.18 16.39 -12.95
CA THR A 60 -18.91 15.99 -14.35
C THR A 60 -17.73 16.80 -14.87
N ILE A 61 -16.73 16.14 -15.47
CA ILE A 61 -15.62 16.82 -16.15
C ILE A 61 -16.14 17.33 -17.50
N THR A 62 -16.17 18.65 -17.66
CA THR A 62 -16.60 19.29 -18.92
C THR A 62 -15.44 19.71 -19.80
N SER A 63 -14.30 20.05 -19.19
CA SER A 63 -13.06 20.44 -19.86
C SER A 63 -11.88 20.32 -18.89
N MET A 64 -10.66 20.33 -19.43
CA MET A 64 -9.42 20.34 -18.65
C MET A 64 -8.33 21.06 -19.46
N ASP A 65 -7.68 22.06 -18.85
CA ASP A 65 -6.48 22.70 -19.41
C ASP A 65 -5.27 22.30 -18.56
N LEU A 66 -4.36 21.56 -19.18
CA LEU A 66 -3.13 21.05 -18.55
C LEU A 66 -1.86 21.67 -19.16
N SER A 67 -2.00 22.76 -19.91
CA SER A 67 -0.87 23.43 -20.58
C SER A 67 0.23 23.83 -19.61
N ALA A 68 -0.13 24.36 -18.43
CA ALA A 68 0.82 24.73 -17.39
C ALA A 68 1.58 23.50 -16.84
N VAL A 69 0.92 22.36 -16.69
CA VAL A 69 1.56 21.10 -16.23
C VAL A 69 2.53 20.60 -17.30
N ARG A 70 2.12 20.58 -18.58
CA ARG A 70 2.98 20.18 -19.69
C ARG A 70 4.23 21.06 -19.83
N ALA A 71 4.13 22.35 -19.47
CA ALA A 71 5.24 23.30 -19.54
C ALA A 71 6.15 23.27 -18.29
N ALA A 72 5.78 22.56 -17.24
CA ALA A 72 6.56 22.53 -16.00
C ALA A 72 7.90 21.80 -16.21
N PRO A 73 9.01 22.30 -15.62
CA PRO A 73 10.31 21.65 -15.73
C PRO A 73 10.29 20.20 -15.22
N GLY A 74 10.87 19.29 -15.99
CA GLY A 74 10.98 17.87 -15.62
C GLY A 74 9.75 17.02 -15.95
N VAL A 75 8.64 17.62 -16.39
CA VAL A 75 7.48 16.85 -16.88
C VAL A 75 7.83 16.21 -18.22
N VAL A 76 7.72 14.88 -18.26
CA VAL A 76 7.96 14.10 -19.48
C VAL A 76 6.69 13.95 -20.31
N ASP A 77 5.54 13.71 -19.66
CA ASP A 77 4.24 13.65 -20.33
C ASP A 77 3.08 13.93 -19.35
N VAL A 78 1.89 14.16 -19.90
CA VAL A 78 0.62 14.30 -19.19
C VAL A 78 -0.41 13.42 -19.90
N LEU A 79 -0.98 12.48 -19.14
CA LEU A 79 -1.86 11.40 -19.62
C LEU A 79 -3.36 11.72 -19.41
#